data_AF-A0A9W4P1G0-F1
#
_entry.id   AF-A0A9W4P1G0-F1
#
_cell.length_a   1.000
_cell.length_b   1.000
_cell.length_c   1.000
_cell.angle_alpha   90.00
_cell.angle_beta   90.00
_cell.angle_gamma   90.00
#
_symmetry.space_group_name_H-M   'P 1'
#
loop_
_entity.id
_entity.type
_entity.pdbx_description
1 polymer ?
#
loop_
_entity_poly.entity_id
_entity_poly.type
_entity_poly.pdbx_seq_one_letter_code
_entity_poly.pdbx_strand_id
1 'polypeptide(L)'
;MSAPSAVLDFQKERTNFLSWLEDQARLIRHQPKSDTLAEVKANLRERCAKYLDRLTEASIFMACEASDHICVTAKPDRFYNDQVPRMCSLLQIRMPQLAARLGINSKCDMCVHFIIMNILAEPGF
;
A
#
# COMPACT_ATOMS: atom_id res chain seq x y z
N MET A 1 -8.44 29.17 9.02
CA MET A 1 -8.84 28.33 7.88
C MET A 1 -7.58 27.72 7.26
N SER A 2 -7.29 26.44 7.50
CA SER A 2 -6.30 25.67 6.73
C SER A 2 -6.54 24.16 6.86
N ALA A 3 -7.73 23.71 6.45
CA ALA A 3 -8.02 22.30 6.16
C ALA A 3 -7.39 21.72 4.85
N PRO A 4 -6.64 22.45 3.98
CA PRO A 4 -6.05 21.83 2.78
C PRO A 4 -4.93 20.81 3.05
N SER A 5 -4.28 20.77 4.22
CA SER A 5 -3.06 19.94 4.38
C SER A 5 -3.37 18.46 4.62
N ALA A 6 -4.24 18.11 5.57
CA ALA A 6 -4.41 16.72 6.00
C ALA A 6 -4.95 15.78 4.91
N VAL A 7 -5.89 16.27 4.08
CA VAL A 7 -6.44 15.51 2.96
C VAL A 7 -5.39 15.30 1.87
N LEU A 8 -4.63 16.35 1.54
CA LEU A 8 -3.55 16.25 0.55
C LEU A 8 -2.41 15.34 1.04
N ASP A 9 -2.10 15.37 2.33
CA ASP A 9 -1.09 14.50 2.94
C ASP A 9 -1.49 13.02 2.84
N PHE A 10 -2.75 12.68 3.16
CA PHE A 10 -3.26 11.33 2.96
C PHE A 10 -3.22 10.90 1.48
N GLN A 11 -3.70 11.76 0.57
CA GLN A 11 -3.66 11.47 -0.87
C GLN A 11 -2.24 11.28 -1.40
N LYS A 12 -1.28 12.04 -0.88
CA LYS A 12 0.14 11.92 -1.20
C LYS A 12 0.71 10.60 -0.72
N GLU A 13 0.51 10.23 0.55
CA GLU A 13 1.02 8.95 1.07
C GLU A 13 0.36 7.75 0.39
N ARG A 14 -0.93 7.84 0.06
CA ARG A 14 -1.63 6.84 -0.76
C ARG A 14 -0.98 6.68 -2.13
N THR A 15 -0.72 7.80 -2.81
CA THR A 15 -0.08 7.80 -4.13
C THR A 15 1.34 7.25 -4.07
N ASN A 16 2.11 7.63 -3.05
CA ASN A 16 3.46 7.14 -2.82
C ASN A 16 3.47 5.61 -2.65
N PHE A 17 2.55 5.06 -1.85
CA PHE A 17 2.44 3.63 -1.63
C PHE A 17 2.07 2.87 -2.92
N LEU A 18 1.05 3.34 -3.64
CA LEU A 18 0.59 2.68 -4.87
C LEU A 18 1.66 2.76 -5.97
N SER A 19 2.30 3.91 -6.15
CA SER A 19 3.39 4.05 -7.12
C SER A 19 4.56 3.12 -6.79
N TRP A 20 4.92 3.00 -5.50
CA TRP A 20 5.97 2.08 -5.07
C TRP A 20 5.60 0.61 -5.30
N LEU A 21 4.35 0.22 -5.05
CA LEU A 21 3.86 -1.13 -5.36
C LEU A 21 3.88 -1.41 -6.86
N GLU A 22 3.52 -0.42 -7.68
CA GLU A 22 3.57 -0.53 -9.13
C GLU A 22 4.99 -0.74 -9.64
N ASP A 23 5.99 -0.06 -9.05
CA ASP A 23 7.40 -0.33 -9.32
C ASP A 23 7.77 -1.79 -9.03
N GLN A 24 7.34 -2.34 -7.89
CA GLN A 24 7.61 -3.74 -7.55
C GLN A 24 6.95 -4.69 -8.55
N ALA A 25 5.70 -4.42 -8.95
CA ALA A 25 4.99 -5.21 -9.95
C ALA A 25 5.69 -5.16 -11.32
N ARG A 26 6.17 -3.98 -11.73
CA ARG A 26 6.92 -3.79 -12.97
C ARG A 26 8.22 -4.60 -12.99
N LEU A 27 8.97 -4.59 -11.88
CA LEU A 27 10.21 -5.34 -11.72
C LEU A 27 9.98 -6.86 -11.85
N ILE A 28 8.94 -7.38 -11.20
CA ILE A 28 8.58 -8.81 -11.32
C ILE A 28 8.24 -9.17 -12.77
N ARG A 29 7.51 -8.32 -13.49
CA ARG A 29 7.01 -8.62 -14.85
C ARG A 29 8.08 -8.49 -15.94
N HIS A 30 8.89 -7.43 -15.90
CA HIS A 30 9.76 -7.07 -17.03
C HIS A 30 11.19 -7.59 -16.87
N GLN A 31 11.63 -7.93 -15.67
CA GLN A 31 13.00 -8.36 -15.40
C GLN A 31 13.05 -9.52 -14.39
N PRO A 32 12.53 -10.73 -14.69
CA PRO A 32 12.60 -11.87 -13.78
C PRO A 32 14.00 -12.50 -13.79
N LYS A 33 15.04 -11.71 -13.48
CA LYS A 33 16.36 -12.22 -13.13
C LYS A 33 16.39 -12.49 -11.64
N SER A 34 17.21 -13.45 -11.21
CA SER A 34 17.35 -13.83 -9.80
C SER A 34 17.61 -12.63 -8.88
N ASP A 35 18.49 -11.72 -9.31
CA ASP A 35 18.87 -10.54 -8.52
C ASP A 35 17.70 -9.55 -8.36
N THR A 36 16.92 -9.33 -9.43
CA THR A 36 15.73 -8.47 -9.38
C THR A 36 14.66 -9.06 -8.47
N LEU A 37 14.43 -10.37 -8.52
CA LEU A 37 13.47 -11.03 -7.62
C LEU A 37 13.94 -10.97 -6.16
N ALA A 38 15.26 -11.09 -5.90
CA ALA A 38 15.83 -10.92 -4.58
C ALA A 38 15.64 -9.49 -4.05
N GLU A 39 15.81 -8.48 -4.91
CA GLU A 39 15.56 -7.07 -4.58
C GLU A 39 14.09 -6.84 -4.22
N VAL A 40 13.15 -7.27 -5.08
CA VAL A 40 11.72 -7.10 -4.84
C VAL A 40 11.30 -7.82 -3.55
N LYS A 41 11.85 -9.01 -3.30
CA LYS A 41 11.62 -9.77 -2.06
C LYS A 41 12.07 -8.98 -0.81
N ALA A 42 13.25 -8.36 -0.85
CA ALA A 42 13.71 -7.50 0.24
C ALA A 42 12.81 -6.26 0.41
N ASN A 43 12.47 -5.60 -0.70
CA ASN A 43 11.60 -4.42 -0.70
C ASN A 43 10.22 -4.71 -0.08
N LEU A 44 9.56 -5.78 -0.51
CA LEU A 44 8.25 -6.18 0.02
C LEU A 44 8.31 -6.55 1.50
N ARG A 45 9.42 -7.12 1.98
CA ARG A 45 9.60 -7.51 3.38
C ARG A 45 9.92 -6.31 4.29
N GLU A 46 10.74 -5.39 3.83
CA GLU A 46 11.37 -4.39 4.70
C GLU A 46 10.88 -2.96 4.46
N ARG A 47 10.53 -2.62 3.22
CA ARG A 47 10.13 -1.25 2.86
C ARG A 47 8.62 -1.06 2.88
N CYS A 48 7.85 -2.12 2.62
CA CYS A 48 6.40 -2.05 2.59
C CYS A 48 5.79 -1.48 3.89
N ALA A 49 6.29 -1.95 5.04
CA ALA A 49 5.82 -1.49 6.35
C ALA A 49 5.89 0.03 6.48
N LYS A 50 6.99 0.66 6.06
CA LYS A 50 7.17 2.11 6.15
C LYS A 50 6.15 2.92 5.35
N TYR A 51 5.77 2.45 4.17
CA TYR A 51 4.72 3.11 3.38
C TYR A 51 3.34 2.95 4.03
N LEU A 52 3.06 1.75 4.56
CA LEU A 52 1.79 1.45 5.23
C LEU A 52 1.64 2.18 6.57
N ASP A 53 2.74 2.37 7.31
CA ASP A 53 2.76 3.15 8.57
C ASP A 53 2.44 4.62 8.29
N ARG A 54 3.11 5.25 7.32
CA ARG A 54 2.83 6.64 6.92
C ARG A 54 1.40 6.84 6.45
N LEU A 55 0.88 5.88 5.68
CA LEU A 55 -0.49 5.91 5.20
C LEU A 55 -1.49 5.80 6.35
N THR A 56 -1.20 4.93 7.34
CA THR A 56 -1.99 4.76 8.56
C THR A 56 -2.02 6.05 9.40
N GLU A 57 -0.85 6.66 9.61
CA GLU A 57 -0.74 7.92 10.35
C GLU A 57 -1.49 9.05 9.64
N ALA A 58 -1.32 9.18 8.31
CA ALA A 58 -1.99 10.20 7.53
C ALA A 58 -3.52 9.99 7.49
N SER A 59 -4.00 8.75 7.48
CA SER A 59 -5.44 8.46 7.48
C SER A 59 -6.09 8.84 8.82
N ILE A 60 -5.45 8.50 9.93
CA ILE A 60 -5.90 8.87 11.28
C ILE A 60 -5.87 10.39 11.44
N PHE A 61 -4.78 11.04 11.03
CA PHE A 61 -4.65 12.49 11.10
C PHE A 61 -5.74 13.20 10.28
N MET A 62 -6.00 12.74 9.05
CA MET A 62 -7.09 13.27 8.23
C MET A 62 -8.47 13.10 8.88
N ALA A 63 -8.72 11.95 9.51
CA ALA A 63 -9.98 11.71 10.21
C ALA A 63 -10.19 12.67 11.40
N CYS A 64 -9.11 13.07 12.07
CA CYS A 64 -9.15 14.00 13.20
C CYS A 64 -9.26 15.47 12.75
N GLU A 65 -8.37 15.91 11.86
CA GLU A 65 -8.21 17.33 11.52
C GLU A 65 -9.10 17.80 10.37
N ALA A 66 -9.64 16.88 9.58
CA ALA A 66 -10.50 17.15 8.44
C ALA A 66 -11.82 16.36 8.52
N SER A 67 -12.32 16.12 9.73
CA SER A 67 -13.55 15.34 10.00
C SER A 67 -14.77 15.82 9.21
N ASP A 68 -14.93 17.14 9.05
CA ASP A 68 -16.04 17.75 8.30
C ASP A 68 -15.79 17.85 6.78
N HIS A 69 -14.62 17.43 6.30
CA HIS A 69 -14.28 17.52 4.88
C HIS A 69 -15.03 16.46 4.06
N ILE A 70 -15.49 16.83 2.85
CA ILE A 70 -16.32 15.95 2.00
C ILE A 70 -15.67 14.60 1.68
N CYS A 71 -14.35 14.55 1.54
CA CYS A 71 -13.63 13.27 1.35
C CYS A 71 -13.77 12.32 2.55
N VAL A 72 -13.87 12.87 3.76
CA VAL A 72 -14.05 12.11 4.99
C VAL A 72 -15.52 11.72 5.16
N THR A 73 -16.44 12.69 5.02
CA THR A 73 -17.88 12.46 5.24
C THR A 73 -18.55 11.61 4.15
N ALA A 74 -17.96 11.51 2.96
CA ALA A 74 -18.44 10.61 1.91
C ALA A 74 -18.17 9.12 2.20
N LYS A 75 -17.38 8.80 3.24
CA LYS A 75 -17.09 7.43 3.65
C LYS A 75 -17.89 7.07 4.91
N PRO A 76 -18.12 5.77 5.17
CA PRO A 76 -18.74 5.33 6.41
C PRO A 76 -17.96 5.82 7.64
N ASP A 77 -18.67 5.95 8.75
CA ASP A 77 -18.05 6.27 10.03
C ASP A 77 -16.87 5.34 10.31
N ARG A 78 -15.82 5.95 10.86
CA ARG A 78 -14.56 5.30 11.23
C ARG A 78 -13.76 4.68 10.09
N PHE A 79 -14.09 5.00 8.83
CA PHE A 79 -13.34 4.48 7.69
C PHE A 79 -11.85 4.84 7.78
N TYR A 80 -11.51 6.11 7.97
CA TYR A 80 -10.11 6.58 7.94
C TYR A 80 -9.33 6.37 9.24
N ASN A 81 -9.97 6.29 10.41
CA ASN A 81 -9.27 6.08 11.69
C ASN A 81 -9.29 4.62 12.20
N ASP A 82 -10.16 3.74 11.68
CA ASP A 82 -10.20 2.32 12.05
C ASP A 82 -9.99 1.39 10.84
N GLN A 83 -10.77 1.56 9.75
CA GLN A 83 -10.75 0.60 8.64
C GLN A 83 -9.46 0.68 7.82
N VAL A 84 -9.01 1.88 7.45
CA VAL A 84 -7.75 2.08 6.72
C VAL A 84 -6.55 1.54 7.51
N PRO A 85 -6.37 1.87 8.80
CA PRO A 85 -5.33 1.25 9.63
C PRO A 85 -5.40 -0.27 9.66
N ARG A 86 -6.59 -0.86 9.81
CA ARG A 86 -6.76 -2.32 9.81
C ARG A 86 -6.35 -2.96 8.48
N MET A 87 -6.70 -2.34 7.36
CA MET A 87 -6.27 -2.78 6.03
C MET A 87 -4.75 -2.69 5.88
N CYS A 88 -4.14 -1.59 6.35
CA CYS A 88 -2.69 -1.43 6.35
C CYS A 88 -1.99 -2.51 7.18
N SER A 89 -2.46 -2.79 8.41
CA SER A 89 -1.92 -3.87 9.25
C SER A 89 -2.04 -5.24 8.59
N LEU A 90 -3.16 -5.53 7.90
CA LEU A 90 -3.30 -6.77 7.15
C LEU A 90 -2.29 -6.85 6.01
N LEU A 91 -2.08 -5.77 5.26
CA LEU A 91 -1.08 -5.72 4.20
C LEU A 91 0.34 -5.91 4.74
N GLN A 92 0.68 -5.32 5.89
CA GLN A 92 1.98 -5.50 6.55
C GLN A 92 2.25 -6.98 6.88
N ILE A 93 1.22 -7.75 7.22
CA ILE A 93 1.34 -9.20 7.46
C ILE A 93 1.46 -9.97 6.15
N ARG A 94 0.70 -9.59 5.12
CA ARG A 94 0.63 -10.33 3.85
C ARG A 94 1.84 -10.10 2.95
N MET A 95 2.43 -8.90 2.95
CA MET A 95 3.52 -8.55 2.04
C MET A 95 4.78 -9.41 2.23
N PRO A 96 5.25 -9.70 3.47
CA PRO A 96 6.31 -10.67 3.71
C PRO A 96 5.95 -12.09 3.25
N GLN A 97 4.69 -12.50 3.37
CA GLN A 97 4.22 -13.82 2.91
C GLN A 97 4.28 -13.93 1.39
N LEU A 98 3.92 -12.86 0.67
CA LEU A 98 4.05 -12.77 -0.78
C LEU A 98 5.52 -12.76 -1.20
N ALA A 99 6.35 -11.97 -0.52
CA ALA A 99 7.79 -11.91 -0.76
C ALA A 99 8.46 -13.29 -0.61
N ALA A 100 8.05 -14.10 0.36
CA ALA A 100 8.56 -15.45 0.55
C ALA A 100 8.29 -16.39 -0.63
N ARG A 101 7.28 -16.09 -1.47
CA ARG A 101 6.92 -16.88 -2.65
C ARG A 101 7.69 -16.50 -3.93
N LEU A 102 8.31 -15.32 -3.95
CA LEU A 102 9.12 -14.88 -5.09
C LEU A 102 10.38 -15.74 -5.25
N GLY A 103 10.70 -16.08 -6.50
CA GLY A 103 11.87 -16.86 -6.90
C GLY A 103 11.74 -18.37 -6.68
N ILE A 104 10.60 -18.88 -6.19
CA ILE A 104 10.37 -20.32 -6.06
C ILE A 104 10.20 -20.96 -7.44
N ASN A 105 9.34 -20.39 -8.26
CA ASN A 105 9.14 -20.72 -9.67
C ASN A 105 8.35 -19.59 -10.34
N SER A 106 8.37 -19.58 -11.67
CA SER A 106 7.71 -18.54 -12.48
C SER A 106 6.20 -18.42 -12.26
N LYS A 107 5.49 -19.51 -11.90
CA LYS A 107 4.05 -19.45 -11.59
C LYS A 107 3.82 -18.69 -10.30
N CYS A 108 4.63 -18.93 -9.27
CA CYS A 108 4.56 -18.18 -8.01
C CYS A 108 4.85 -16.69 -8.23
N ASP A 109 5.84 -16.35 -9.06
CA ASP A 109 6.17 -14.96 -9.37
C ASP A 109 5.00 -14.24 -10.06
N MET A 110 4.35 -14.91 -11.02
CA MET A 110 3.14 -14.40 -11.68
C MET A 110 1.96 -14.25 -10.72
N CYS A 111 1.77 -15.16 -9.78
CA CYS A 111 0.74 -15.04 -8.75
C CYS A 111 0.99 -13.83 -7.84
N VAL A 112 2.23 -13.61 -7.41
CA VAL A 112 2.59 -12.43 -6.60
C VAL A 112 2.36 -11.14 -7.39
N HIS A 113 2.80 -11.09 -8.64
CA HIS A 113 2.53 -9.96 -9.54
C HIS A 113 1.02 -9.67 -9.65
N PHE A 114 0.21 -10.71 -9.90
CA PHE A 114 -1.24 -10.57 -10.02
C PHE A 114 -1.87 -10.03 -8.73
N ILE A 115 -1.45 -10.52 -7.56
CA ILE A 115 -1.95 -10.03 -6.27
C ILE A 115 -1.61 -8.54 -6.08
N ILE A 116 -0.38 -8.12 -6.39
CA ILE A 116 0.01 -6.70 -6.31
C ILE A 116 -0.84 -5.86 -7.28
N MET A 117 -1.05 -6.33 -8.51
CA MET A 117 -1.89 -5.61 -9.48
C MET A 117 -3.35 -5.47 -9.05
N ASN A 118 -3.92 -6.45 -8.33
CA ASN A 118 -5.27 -6.32 -7.77
C ASN A 118 -5.32 -5.26 -6.67
N ILE A 119 -4.29 -5.16 -5.82
CA ILE A 119 -4.20 -4.09 -4.81
C ILE A 119 -4.13 -2.72 -5.49
N LEU A 120 -3.43 -2.60 -6.63
CA LEU A 120 -3.37 -1.33 -7.38
C LEU A 120 -4.72 -0.95 -8.00
N ALA A 121 -5.44 -1.93 -8.55
CA ALA A 121 -6.74 -1.72 -9.17
C ALA A 121 -7.81 -1.33 -8.14
N GLU A 122 -7.82 -2.02 -6.99
CA GLU A 122 -8.80 -1.83 -5.92
C GLU A 122 -8.12 -1.76 -4.55
N PRO A 123 -7.48 -0.63 -4.19
CA PRO A 123 -6.72 -0.52 -2.94
C PRO A 123 -7.58 -0.63 -1.67
N GLY A 124 -8.88 -0.38 -1.79
CA GLY A 124 -9.82 -0.36 -0.67
C GLY A 124 -9.79 0.92 0.18
N PHE A 125 -8.82 1.82 -0.04
CA PHE A 125 -8.63 3.10 0.66
C PHE A 125 -8.14 4.21 -0.26
#